data_AF-A0A0D1ZG75-F1
#
_entry.id   AF-A0A0D1ZG75-F1
#
_cell.length_a   1.000
_cell.length_b   1.000
_cell.length_c   1.000
_cell.angle_alpha   90.00
_cell.angle_beta   90.00
_cell.angle_gamma   90.00
#
_symmetry.space_group_name_H-M   'P 1'
#
loop_
_entity.id
_entity.type
_entity.pdbx_description
1 polymer ?
#
loop_
_entity_poly.entity_id
_entity_poly.type
_entity_poly.pdbx_seq_one_letter_code
_entity_poly.pdbx_strand_id
1 'polypeptide(L)'
;MEPGLNSLLQWGIENSDAGRNPDQPAREPRGLTADVLRSLMGGPSDADLMREAMAIIGSSDPEVTHDAKMTAFDNLEQLVENIDNANNMEPLGLWTPLLAQLESHSADLRRMAAWCIGTAVQNNIKAQERLLALNGIDRLVQVSLDDADKSVRRKAVYALSSGIRNYQPAMNEAVKRLPKDIVGPDQVSAADMDVIDAIMGKLRERE
;
A
#
# COMPACT_ATOMS: atom_id res chain seq x y z
N MET A 1 6.75 -24.56 -1.84
CA MET A 1 8.13 -24.87 -2.24
C MET A 1 8.43 -24.04 -3.45
N GLU A 2 9.41 -23.14 -3.36
CA GLU A 2 9.69 -22.15 -4.39
C GLU A 2 10.24 -22.83 -5.67
N PRO A 3 9.61 -22.63 -6.84
CA PRO A 3 10.01 -23.26 -8.10
C PRO A 3 11.49 -23.04 -8.47
N GLY A 4 12.06 -21.87 -8.12
CA GLY A 4 13.45 -21.51 -8.43
C GLY A 4 14.50 -22.32 -7.68
N LEU A 5 14.20 -22.76 -6.45
CA LEU A 5 15.14 -23.55 -5.63
C LEU A 5 15.35 -24.97 -6.20
N ASN A 6 14.30 -25.59 -6.74
CA ASN A 6 14.41 -26.90 -7.38
C ASN A 6 15.22 -26.82 -8.68
N SER A 7 15.02 -25.77 -9.48
CA SER A 7 15.81 -25.52 -10.69
C SER A 7 17.28 -25.19 -10.38
N LEU A 8 17.55 -24.48 -9.28
CA LEU A 8 18.90 -24.22 -8.76
C LEU A 8 19.61 -25.50 -8.34
N LEU A 9 18.94 -26.36 -7.58
CA LEU A 9 19.48 -27.64 -7.15
C LEU A 9 19.79 -28.55 -8.34
N GLN A 10 18.87 -28.61 -9.31
CA GLN A 10 19.08 -29.39 -10.54
C GLN A 10 20.27 -28.86 -11.33
N TRP A 11 20.38 -27.54 -11.52
CA TRP A 11 21.53 -26.92 -12.19
C TRP A 11 22.85 -27.19 -11.45
N GLY A 12 22.84 -27.08 -10.11
CA GLY A 12 24.02 -27.34 -9.28
C GLY A 12 24.51 -28.78 -9.40
N ILE A 13 23.60 -29.75 -9.46
CA ILE A 13 23.93 -31.16 -9.71
C ILE A 13 24.53 -31.32 -11.12
N GLU A 14 23.89 -30.75 -12.15
CA GLU A 14 24.31 -30.84 -13.56
C GLU A 14 25.68 -30.20 -13.84
N ASN A 15 26.08 -29.20 -13.06
CA ASN A 15 27.35 -28.47 -13.22
C ASN A 15 28.40 -28.81 -12.13
N SER A 16 28.10 -29.76 -11.24
CA SER A 16 29.05 -30.26 -10.24
C SER A 16 29.92 -31.40 -10.79
N ASP A 17 31.21 -31.41 -10.42
CA ASP A 17 32.15 -32.47 -10.84
C ASP A 17 31.81 -33.86 -10.26
N ALA A 18 30.88 -33.96 -9.31
CA ALA A 18 30.45 -35.21 -8.69
C ALA A 18 29.74 -36.18 -9.66
N GLY A 19 29.33 -35.74 -10.84
CA GLY A 19 28.67 -36.56 -11.88
C GLY A 19 29.43 -36.67 -13.20
N ARG A 20 30.67 -36.19 -13.29
CA ARG A 20 31.39 -36.02 -14.57
C ARG A 20 32.08 -37.32 -14.99
N ASN A 21 31.62 -37.92 -16.08
CA ASN A 21 32.26 -39.09 -16.68
C ASN A 21 33.45 -38.63 -17.56
N PRO A 22 34.70 -39.07 -17.29
CA PRO A 22 35.91 -38.56 -17.98
C PRO A 22 35.93 -38.79 -19.50
N ASP A 23 35.10 -39.69 -20.03
CA ASP A 23 35.00 -39.98 -21.48
C ASP A 23 33.98 -39.12 -22.24
N GLN A 24 33.27 -38.19 -21.58
CA GLN A 24 32.33 -37.30 -22.27
C GLN A 24 32.94 -35.93 -22.59
N PRO A 25 32.75 -35.40 -23.82
CA PRO A 25 33.20 -34.05 -24.17
C PRO A 25 32.52 -33.03 -23.26
N ALA A 26 33.27 -32.02 -22.82
CA ALA A 26 32.77 -30.96 -21.97
C ALA A 26 31.56 -30.28 -22.63
N ARG A 27 30.38 -30.46 -22.04
CA ARG A 27 29.19 -29.69 -22.43
C ARG A 27 29.40 -28.25 -22.00
N GLU A 28 29.10 -27.29 -22.87
CA GLU A 28 29.04 -25.89 -22.46
C GLU A 28 28.01 -25.77 -21.33
N PRO A 29 28.34 -25.07 -20.22
CA PRO A 29 27.41 -24.89 -19.12
C PRO A 29 26.12 -24.28 -19.64
N ARG A 30 24.96 -24.93 -19.40
CA ARG A 30 23.69 -24.24 -19.61
C ARG A 30 23.68 -23.03 -18.69
N GLY A 31 23.50 -21.84 -19.24
CA GLY A 31 23.31 -20.63 -18.44
C GLY A 31 22.15 -20.80 -17.47
N LEU A 32 22.28 -20.24 -16.28
CA LEU A 32 21.16 -20.15 -15.33
C LEU A 32 20.00 -19.39 -16.00
N THR A 33 18.76 -19.85 -15.81
CA THR A 33 17.58 -19.11 -16.30
C THR A 33 17.42 -17.80 -15.53
N ALA A 34 16.69 -16.82 -16.09
CA ALA A 34 16.48 -15.52 -15.44
C ALA A 34 15.82 -15.64 -14.04
N ASP A 35 14.89 -16.59 -13.87
CA ASP A 35 14.22 -16.84 -12.58
C ASP A 35 15.17 -17.43 -11.54
N VAL A 36 16.09 -18.29 -11.98
CA VAL A 36 17.15 -18.87 -11.15
C VAL A 36 18.20 -17.82 -10.78
N LEU A 37 18.57 -16.95 -11.73
CA LEU A 37 19.45 -15.81 -11.48
C LEU A 37 18.82 -14.83 -10.51
N ARG A 38 17.52 -14.53 -10.60
CA ARG A 38 16.80 -13.71 -9.61
C ARG A 38 16.79 -14.34 -8.22
N SER A 39 16.62 -15.66 -8.15
CA SER A 39 16.67 -16.40 -6.89
C SER A 39 18.07 -16.43 -6.27
N LEU A 40 19.12 -16.35 -7.11
CA LEU A 40 20.53 -16.43 -6.69
C LEU A 40 21.18 -15.05 -6.43
N MET A 41 20.85 -14.05 -7.24
CA MET A 41 21.39 -12.68 -7.19
C MET A 41 20.52 -11.74 -6.33
N GLY A 42 19.32 -12.19 -5.95
CA GLY A 42 18.27 -11.36 -5.37
C GLY A 42 17.51 -10.57 -6.44
N GLY A 43 16.19 -10.53 -6.31
CA GLY A 43 15.37 -9.46 -6.91
C GLY A 43 15.39 -8.21 -6.04
N PRO A 44 14.82 -7.08 -6.51
CA PRO A 44 14.57 -5.95 -5.62
C PRO A 44 13.75 -6.42 -4.41
N SER A 45 14.10 -5.96 -3.22
CA SER A 45 13.31 -6.24 -2.03
C SER A 45 11.96 -5.51 -2.11
N ASP A 46 10.97 -5.93 -1.33
CA ASP A 46 9.70 -5.19 -1.19
C ASP A 46 9.95 -3.72 -0.83
N ALA A 47 10.93 -3.44 0.02
CA ALA A 47 11.32 -2.08 0.36
C ALA A 47 11.86 -1.28 -0.85
N ASP A 48 12.56 -1.94 -1.78
CA ASP A 48 13.02 -1.30 -3.01
C ASP A 48 11.84 -1.04 -3.96
N LEU A 49 10.94 -2.01 -4.11
CA LEU A 49 9.73 -1.87 -4.92
C LEU A 49 8.79 -0.77 -4.40
N MET A 50 8.61 -0.67 -3.08
CA MET A 50 7.82 0.40 -2.46
C MET A 50 8.42 1.78 -2.70
N ARG A 51 9.76 1.90 -2.63
CA ARG A 51 10.46 3.16 -2.93
C ARG A 51 10.34 3.53 -4.40
N GLU A 52 10.51 2.56 -5.29
CA GLU A 52 10.37 2.74 -6.73
C GLU A 52 8.94 3.20 -7.09
N ALA A 53 7.93 2.53 -6.55
CA ALA A 53 6.53 2.90 -6.74
C ALA A 53 6.26 4.35 -6.30
N MET A 54 6.71 4.74 -5.09
CA MET A 54 6.52 6.12 -4.65
C MET A 54 7.34 7.15 -5.43
N ALA A 55 8.51 6.78 -5.95
CA ALA A 55 9.28 7.67 -6.82
C ALA A 55 8.53 7.95 -8.14
N ILE A 56 7.90 6.93 -8.73
CA ILE A 56 7.08 7.08 -9.94
C ILE A 56 5.84 7.93 -9.66
N ILE A 57 5.12 7.62 -8.58
CA ILE A 57 3.91 8.36 -8.15
C ILE A 57 4.21 9.86 -7.97
N GLY A 58 5.28 10.17 -7.25
CA GLY A 58 5.69 11.54 -6.92
C GLY A 58 6.44 12.27 -8.04
N SER A 59 6.73 11.61 -9.16
CA SER A 59 7.55 12.20 -10.23
C SER A 59 6.88 13.42 -10.86
N SER A 60 7.67 14.48 -11.07
CA SER A 60 7.30 15.66 -11.86
C SER A 60 7.82 15.59 -13.30
N ASP A 61 8.45 14.48 -13.70
CA ASP A 61 8.95 14.27 -15.06
C ASP A 61 7.77 14.12 -16.04
N PRO A 62 7.69 14.95 -17.10
CA PRO A 62 6.65 14.84 -18.13
C PRO A 62 6.61 13.50 -18.86
N GLU A 63 7.72 12.76 -18.90
CA GLU A 63 7.78 11.42 -19.52
C GLU A 63 7.13 10.34 -18.65
N VAL A 64 6.94 10.59 -17.35
CA VAL A 64 6.19 9.69 -16.47
C VAL A 64 4.70 9.91 -16.68
N THR A 65 4.12 9.00 -17.47
CA THR A 65 2.70 9.06 -17.85
C THR A 65 1.77 8.85 -16.66
N HIS A 66 0.52 9.29 -16.81
CA HIS A 66 -0.53 9.01 -15.83
C HIS A 66 -0.70 7.50 -15.59
N ASP A 67 -0.70 6.70 -16.66
CA ASP A 67 -0.85 5.24 -16.56
C ASP A 67 0.31 4.60 -15.79
N ALA A 68 1.54 5.08 -15.96
CA ALA A 68 2.68 4.62 -15.18
C ALA A 68 2.50 4.90 -13.69
N LYS A 69 1.95 6.07 -13.32
CA LYS A 69 1.61 6.39 -11.93
C LYS A 69 0.51 5.49 -11.39
N MET A 70 -0.49 5.18 -12.22
CA MET A 70 -1.57 4.26 -11.85
C MET A 70 -1.04 2.85 -11.56
N THR A 71 -0.20 2.32 -12.45
CA THR A 71 0.48 1.04 -12.22
C THR A 71 1.34 1.07 -10.96
N ALA A 72 2.07 2.16 -10.71
CA ALA A 72 2.86 2.30 -9.50
C ALA A 72 2.01 2.34 -8.22
N PHE A 73 0.84 2.97 -8.25
CA PHE A 73 -0.12 2.90 -7.16
C PHE A 73 -0.67 1.49 -6.94
N ASP A 74 -1.05 0.79 -8.00
CA ASP A 74 -1.54 -0.59 -7.90
C ASP A 74 -0.46 -1.52 -7.28
N ASN A 75 0.80 -1.35 -7.70
CA ASN A 75 1.93 -2.09 -7.14
C ASN A 75 2.14 -1.76 -5.64
N LEU A 76 2.10 -0.47 -5.28
CA LEU A 76 2.23 -0.06 -3.89
C LEU A 76 1.10 -0.61 -3.04
N GLU A 77 -0.14 -0.56 -3.54
CA GLU A 77 -1.34 -1.05 -2.86
C GLU A 77 -1.22 -2.54 -2.53
N GLN A 78 -0.82 -3.36 -3.51
CA GLN A 78 -0.56 -4.79 -3.32
C GLN A 78 0.55 -5.05 -2.29
N LEU A 79 1.64 -4.27 -2.32
CA LEU A 79 2.73 -4.44 -1.37
C LEU A 79 2.30 -4.14 0.07
N VAL A 80 1.47 -3.12 0.28
CA VAL A 80 1.01 -2.71 1.61
C VAL A 80 -0.18 -3.52 2.14
N GLU A 81 -0.73 -4.47 1.37
CA GLU A 81 -1.61 -5.52 1.90
C GLU A 81 -0.86 -6.39 2.94
N ASN A 82 0.46 -6.51 2.80
CA ASN A 82 1.32 -7.14 3.79
C ASN A 82 1.57 -6.16 4.96
N ILE A 83 1.21 -6.57 6.17
CA ILE A 83 1.33 -5.76 7.40
C ILE A 83 2.78 -5.34 7.68
N ASP A 84 3.77 -6.19 7.40
CA ASP A 84 5.18 -5.85 7.61
C ASP A 84 5.63 -4.76 6.65
N ASN A 85 5.21 -4.82 5.39
CA ASN A 85 5.47 -3.78 4.39
C ASN A 85 4.75 -2.46 4.73
N ALA A 86 3.48 -2.52 5.12
CA ALA A 86 2.75 -1.35 5.59
C ALA A 86 3.46 -0.68 6.78
N ASN A 87 3.96 -1.46 7.72
CA ASN A 87 4.75 -0.97 8.85
C ASN A 87 6.12 -0.43 8.44
N ASN A 88 6.68 -0.91 7.34
CA ASN A 88 7.94 -0.44 6.79
C ASN A 88 7.81 0.91 6.05
N MET A 89 6.59 1.37 5.74
CA MET A 89 6.37 2.70 5.15
C MET A 89 6.90 3.83 6.03
N GLU A 90 6.89 3.68 7.36
CA GLU A 90 7.44 4.68 8.29
C GLU A 90 8.96 4.82 8.18
N PRO A 91 9.78 3.78 8.42
CA PRO A 91 11.23 3.89 8.27
C PRO A 91 11.68 4.17 6.83
N LEU A 92 10.87 3.83 5.82
CA LEU A 92 11.13 4.20 4.42
C LEU A 92 10.72 5.64 4.06
N GLY A 93 10.05 6.37 4.97
CA GLY A 93 9.62 7.75 4.74
C GLY A 93 8.50 7.92 3.72
N LEU A 94 7.69 6.88 3.48
CA LEU A 94 6.70 6.83 2.39
C LEU A 94 5.34 7.43 2.76
N TRP A 95 5.04 7.56 4.05
CA TRP A 95 3.76 8.12 4.51
C TRP A 95 3.53 9.56 4.04
N THR A 96 4.52 10.43 4.22
CA THR A 96 4.40 11.85 3.85
C THR A 96 4.17 12.06 2.35
N PRO A 97 4.96 11.47 1.44
CA PRO A 97 4.70 11.63 0.02
C PRO A 97 3.38 10.97 -0.41
N LEU A 98 2.95 9.87 0.22
CA LEU A 98 1.63 9.28 -0.05
C LEU A 98 0.48 10.19 0.39
N LEU A 99 0.54 10.75 1.60
CA LEU A 99 -0.46 11.70 2.12
C LEU A 99 -0.54 12.98 1.29
N ALA A 100 0.56 13.43 0.70
CA ALA A 100 0.58 14.58 -0.21
C ALA A 100 -0.24 14.31 -1.49
N GLN A 101 -0.36 13.05 -1.93
CA GLN A 101 -1.15 12.71 -3.13
C GLN A 101 -2.65 12.90 -2.93
N LEU A 102 -3.15 12.98 -1.68
CA LEU A 102 -4.54 13.37 -1.39
C LEU A 102 -4.86 14.81 -1.83
N GLU A 103 -3.86 15.63 -2.13
CA GLU A 103 -4.01 17.01 -2.61
C GLU A 103 -3.69 17.13 -4.12
N SER A 104 -3.52 16.00 -4.83
CA SER A 104 -3.21 16.00 -6.25
C SER A 104 -4.33 16.63 -7.08
N HIS A 105 -3.96 17.31 -8.17
CA HIS A 105 -4.91 17.81 -9.16
C HIS A 105 -5.67 16.68 -9.86
N SER A 106 -5.07 15.49 -9.99
CA SER A 106 -5.72 14.31 -10.56
C SER A 106 -6.59 13.61 -9.52
N ALA A 107 -7.88 13.46 -9.84
CA ALA A 107 -8.81 12.70 -9.00
C ALA A 107 -8.37 11.22 -8.85
N ASP A 108 -7.81 10.62 -9.89
CA ASP A 108 -7.32 9.24 -9.83
C ASP A 108 -6.18 9.08 -8.82
N LEU A 109 -5.23 10.02 -8.80
CA LEU A 109 -4.13 10.01 -7.84
C LEU A 109 -4.64 10.16 -6.40
N ARG A 110 -5.59 11.08 -6.15
CA ARG A 110 -6.21 11.24 -4.83
C ARG A 110 -6.93 9.97 -4.40
N ARG A 111 -7.70 9.36 -5.31
CA ARG A 111 -8.42 8.09 -5.08
C ARG A 111 -7.45 6.97 -4.73
N MET A 112 -6.38 6.78 -5.50
CA MET A 112 -5.41 5.72 -5.25
C MET A 112 -4.61 5.95 -3.97
N ALA A 113 -4.27 7.19 -3.64
CA ALA A 113 -3.63 7.53 -2.38
C ALA A 113 -4.51 7.14 -1.19
N ALA A 114 -5.79 7.48 -1.22
CA ALA A 114 -6.75 7.05 -0.21
C ALA A 114 -6.85 5.52 -0.14
N TRP A 115 -6.79 4.82 -1.28
CA TRP A 115 -6.80 3.35 -1.29
C TRP A 115 -5.57 2.78 -0.57
N CYS A 116 -4.35 3.14 -1.00
CA CYS A 116 -3.12 2.66 -0.37
C CYS A 116 -3.09 2.94 1.13
N ILE A 117 -3.51 4.14 1.55
CA ILE A 117 -3.62 4.51 2.97
C ILE A 117 -4.59 3.57 3.69
N GLY A 118 -5.78 3.37 3.13
CA GLY A 118 -6.80 2.50 3.73
C GLY A 118 -6.33 1.06 3.88
N THR A 119 -5.67 0.51 2.86
CA THR A 119 -5.08 -0.83 2.87
C THR A 119 -4.01 -0.93 3.96
N ALA A 120 -3.06 0.01 4.00
CA ALA A 120 -1.95 -0.01 4.96
C ALA A 120 -2.39 0.04 6.44
N VAL A 121 -3.47 0.77 6.75
CA VAL A 121 -3.96 0.93 8.13
C VAL A 121 -5.00 -0.09 8.56
N GLN A 122 -5.56 -0.87 7.63
CA GLN A 122 -6.64 -1.79 7.93
C GLN A 122 -6.17 -2.87 8.91
N ASN A 123 -6.82 -2.91 10.08
CA ASN A 123 -6.48 -3.84 11.18
C ASN A 123 -4.98 -3.78 11.59
N ASN A 124 -4.35 -2.61 11.44
CA ASN A 124 -2.93 -2.41 11.72
C ASN A 124 -2.70 -1.19 12.62
N ILE A 125 -2.65 -1.41 13.94
CA ILE A 125 -2.52 -0.35 14.95
C ILE A 125 -1.28 0.52 14.72
N LYS A 126 -0.13 -0.06 14.34
CA LYS A 126 1.10 0.70 14.14
C LYS A 126 0.98 1.68 12.96
N ALA A 127 0.35 1.25 11.87
CA ALA A 127 0.07 2.14 10.74
C ALA A 127 -1.02 3.18 11.08
N GLN A 128 -2.03 2.81 11.87
CA GLN A 128 -3.06 3.75 12.37
C GLN A 128 -2.45 4.85 13.27
N GLU A 129 -1.54 4.47 14.18
CA GLU A 129 -0.75 5.40 15.00
C GLU A 129 0.02 6.38 14.12
N ARG A 130 0.70 5.85 13.08
CA ARG A 130 1.48 6.68 12.17
C ARG A 130 0.61 7.63 11.34
N LEU A 131 -0.53 7.14 10.84
CA LEU A 131 -1.51 7.96 10.12
C LEU A 131 -2.01 9.11 10.99
N LEU A 132 -2.36 8.83 12.25
CA LEU A 132 -2.81 9.84 13.21
C LEU A 132 -1.72 10.87 13.51
N ALA A 133 -0.49 10.42 13.75
CA ALA A 133 0.66 11.28 14.06
C ALA A 133 1.00 12.27 12.93
N LEU A 134 0.61 11.96 11.69
CA LEU A 134 0.82 12.80 10.50
C LEU A 134 -0.43 13.59 10.09
N ASN A 135 -1.41 13.73 10.99
CA ASN A 135 -2.70 14.38 10.72
C ASN A 135 -3.46 13.76 9.54
N GLY A 136 -3.22 12.48 9.23
CA GLY A 136 -3.85 11.79 8.12
C GLY A 136 -5.36 11.59 8.32
N ILE A 137 -5.82 11.46 9.57
CA ILE A 137 -7.26 11.38 9.88
C ILE A 137 -7.98 12.66 9.46
N ASP A 138 -7.45 13.84 9.81
CA ASP A 138 -8.01 15.13 9.43
C ASP A 138 -8.10 15.28 7.90
N ARG A 139 -7.02 14.90 7.18
CA ARG A 139 -6.99 14.94 5.72
C ARG A 139 -8.04 14.01 5.10
N LEU A 140 -8.16 12.79 5.60
CA LEU A 140 -9.16 11.84 5.11
C LEU A 140 -10.59 12.32 5.38
N VAL A 141 -10.84 12.94 6.54
CA VAL A 141 -12.14 13.58 6.81
C VAL A 141 -12.39 14.69 5.79
N GLN A 142 -11.45 15.61 5.57
CA GLN A 142 -11.60 16.68 4.58
C GLN A 142 -11.88 16.12 3.17
N VAL A 143 -11.08 15.17 2.69
CA VAL A 143 -11.30 14.55 1.37
C VAL A 143 -12.67 13.83 1.31
N SER A 144 -13.09 13.15 2.38
CA SER A 144 -14.39 12.48 2.41
C SER A 144 -15.58 13.43 2.34
N LEU A 145 -15.42 14.67 2.79
CA LEU A 145 -16.48 15.68 2.85
C LEU A 145 -16.49 16.59 1.63
N ASP A 146 -15.32 16.99 1.14
CA ASP A 146 -15.17 18.18 0.29
C ASP A 146 -14.63 17.86 -1.12
N ASP A 147 -14.18 16.63 -1.39
CA ASP A 147 -13.65 16.30 -2.72
C ASP A 147 -14.76 16.37 -3.79
N ALA A 148 -14.46 17.02 -4.91
CA ALA A 148 -15.40 17.16 -6.02
C ALA A 148 -15.74 15.80 -6.68
N ASP A 149 -14.83 14.84 -6.62
CA ASP A 149 -15.03 13.53 -7.24
C ASP A 149 -15.60 12.52 -6.24
N LYS A 150 -16.79 11.99 -6.55
CA LYS A 150 -17.51 11.02 -5.70
C LYS A 150 -16.73 9.72 -5.47
N SER A 151 -15.93 9.28 -6.44
CA SER A 151 -15.10 8.07 -6.32
C SER A 151 -13.95 8.29 -5.34
N VAL A 152 -13.36 9.50 -5.33
CA VAL A 152 -12.35 9.91 -4.33
C VAL A 152 -12.96 9.94 -2.94
N ARG A 153 -14.11 10.62 -2.76
CA ARG A 153 -14.81 10.66 -1.47
C ARG A 153 -15.08 9.26 -0.93
N ARG A 154 -15.62 8.37 -1.77
CA ARG A 154 -15.90 6.98 -1.38
C ARG A 154 -14.65 6.22 -0.93
N LYS A 155 -13.52 6.42 -1.59
CA LYS A 155 -12.27 5.76 -1.20
C LYS A 155 -11.66 6.39 0.06
N ALA A 156 -11.79 7.70 0.24
CA ALA A 156 -11.43 8.36 1.50
C ALA A 156 -12.29 7.86 2.68
N VAL A 157 -13.59 7.62 2.49
CA VAL A 157 -14.44 6.99 3.52
C VAL A 157 -13.97 5.57 3.86
N TYR A 158 -13.57 4.78 2.87
CA TYR A 158 -12.96 3.46 3.12
C TYR A 158 -11.68 3.58 3.96
N ALA A 159 -10.80 4.51 3.62
CA ALA A 159 -9.55 4.74 4.33
C ALA A 159 -9.79 5.23 5.76
N LEU A 160 -10.73 6.17 5.94
CA LEU A 160 -11.13 6.68 7.23
C LEU A 160 -11.70 5.57 8.12
N SER A 161 -12.62 4.75 7.59
CA SER A 161 -13.15 3.57 8.29
C SER A 161 -12.03 2.64 8.75
N SER A 162 -11.07 2.36 7.87
CA SER A 162 -9.93 1.48 8.19
C SER A 162 -9.01 2.11 9.27
N GLY A 163 -8.85 3.43 9.25
CA GLY A 163 -8.01 4.17 10.20
C GLY A 163 -8.61 4.32 11.60
N ILE A 164 -9.94 4.31 11.74
CA ILE A 164 -10.62 4.55 13.03
C ILE A 164 -11.12 3.27 13.72
N ARG A 165 -11.38 2.19 12.97
CA ARG A 165 -11.90 0.95 13.57
C ARG A 165 -10.90 0.33 14.52
N ASN A 166 -11.39 -0.04 15.70
CA ASN A 166 -10.63 -0.61 16.80
C ASN A 166 -9.48 0.28 17.31
N TYR A 167 -9.45 1.57 16.95
CA TYR A 167 -8.42 2.51 17.38
C TYR A 167 -9.04 3.84 17.85
N GLN A 168 -9.31 3.91 19.16
CA GLN A 168 -10.02 5.03 19.80
C GLN A 168 -9.35 6.40 19.60
N PRO A 169 -8.02 6.55 19.62
CA PRO A 169 -7.38 7.84 19.36
C PRO A 169 -7.74 8.44 18.00
N ALA A 170 -7.74 7.63 16.92
CA ALA A 170 -8.13 8.11 15.61
C ALA A 170 -9.65 8.39 15.51
N MET A 171 -10.48 7.55 16.13
CA MET A 171 -11.92 7.81 16.23
C MET A 171 -12.21 9.16 16.89
N ASN A 172 -11.56 9.44 18.02
CA ASN A 172 -11.70 10.70 18.73
C ASN A 172 -11.32 11.90 17.86
N GLU A 173 -10.28 11.76 17.03
CA GLU A 173 -9.89 12.83 16.11
C GLU A 173 -10.91 13.02 14.98
N ALA A 174 -11.38 11.93 14.37
CA ALA A 174 -12.38 11.98 13.31
C ALA A 174 -13.69 12.65 13.79
N VAL A 175 -14.17 12.30 14.99
CA VAL A 175 -15.41 12.85 15.58
C VAL A 175 -15.35 14.36 15.78
N LYS A 176 -14.18 14.94 16.08
CA LYS A 176 -14.04 16.40 16.23
C LYS A 176 -14.26 17.15 14.92
N ARG A 177 -13.95 16.51 13.79
CA ARG A 177 -13.96 17.13 12.46
C ARG A 177 -15.21 16.82 11.65
N LEU A 178 -15.81 15.66 11.89
CA LEU A 178 -17.01 15.24 11.18
C LEU A 178 -18.23 16.09 11.57
N PRO A 179 -19.14 16.39 10.63
CA PRO A 179 -20.37 17.13 10.91
C PRO A 179 -21.26 16.43 11.95
N LYS A 180 -21.89 17.21 12.84
CA LYS A 180 -22.72 16.67 13.95
C LYS A 180 -23.94 15.88 13.47
N ASP A 181 -24.49 16.23 12.31
CA ASP A 181 -25.59 15.51 11.65
C ASP A 181 -25.17 14.11 11.16
N ILE A 182 -23.87 13.92 10.89
CA ILE A 182 -23.30 12.63 10.51
C ILE A 182 -23.02 11.79 11.76
N VAL A 183 -22.22 12.31 12.69
CA VAL A 183 -21.72 11.55 13.85
C VAL A 183 -22.79 11.28 14.90
N GLY A 184 -23.68 12.24 15.15
CA GLY A 184 -24.62 12.17 16.27
C GLY A 184 -23.94 12.49 17.61
N PRO A 185 -23.79 11.52 18.53
CA PRO A 185 -23.20 11.76 19.85
C PRO A 185 -21.72 12.19 19.80
N ASP A 186 -21.30 13.02 20.76
CA ASP A 186 -19.93 13.55 20.84
C ASP A 186 -18.87 12.49 21.22
N GLN A 187 -19.29 11.29 21.66
CA GLN A 187 -18.40 10.17 21.96
C GLN A 187 -18.86 8.92 21.22
N VAL A 188 -18.02 8.42 20.32
CA VAL A 188 -18.24 7.20 19.55
C VAL A 188 -17.14 6.19 19.90
N SER A 189 -17.53 4.97 20.25
CA SER A 189 -16.59 3.89 20.48
C SER A 189 -16.01 3.40 19.15
N ALA A 190 -14.68 3.29 19.07
CA ALA A 190 -14.00 2.70 17.92
C ALA A 190 -14.27 1.19 17.76
N ALA A 191 -14.86 0.54 18.78
CA ALA A 191 -15.24 -0.87 18.75
C ALA A 191 -16.72 -1.09 18.38
N ASP A 192 -17.53 -0.03 18.28
CA ASP A 192 -18.94 -0.12 17.90
C ASP A 192 -19.08 -0.10 16.37
N MET A 193 -19.03 -1.29 15.76
CA MET A 193 -19.04 -1.41 14.30
C MET A 193 -20.36 -0.89 13.69
N ASP A 194 -21.50 -1.08 14.36
CA ASP A 194 -22.80 -0.63 13.86
C ASP A 194 -22.87 0.90 13.76
N VAL A 195 -22.38 1.60 14.78
CA VAL A 195 -22.30 3.06 14.77
C VAL A 195 -21.32 3.53 13.69
N ILE A 196 -20.15 2.90 13.58
CA ILE A 196 -19.17 3.26 12.54
C ILE A 196 -19.76 3.06 11.15
N ASP A 197 -20.42 1.93 10.90
CA ASP A 197 -21.05 1.63 9.61
C ASP A 197 -22.16 2.62 9.26
N ALA A 198 -22.95 3.07 10.24
CA ALA A 198 -23.94 4.13 10.04
C ALA A 198 -23.29 5.47 9.65
N ILE A 199 -22.21 5.88 10.34
CA ILE A 199 -21.46 7.12 10.02
C ILE A 199 -20.87 7.03 8.61
N MET A 200 -20.20 5.92 8.28
CA MET A 200 -19.60 5.70 6.96
C MET A 200 -20.66 5.63 5.85
N GLY A 201 -21.84 5.08 6.14
CA GLY A 201 -22.99 5.07 5.24
C GLY A 201 -23.43 6.48 4.84
N LYS A 202 -23.69 7.34 5.84
CA LYS A 202 -24.05 8.75 5.61
C LYS A 202 -23.01 9.50 4.80
N LEU A 203 -21.72 9.27 5.06
CA LEU A 203 -20.63 9.89 4.30
C LEU A 203 -20.64 9.46 2.82
N ARG A 204 -20.94 8.20 2.51
CA ARG A 204 -20.99 7.69 1.12
C ARG A 204 -22.21 8.18 0.34
N GLU A 205 -23.29 8.49 1.04
CA GLU A 205 -24.55 8.97 0.47
C GLU A 205 -24.53 10.48 0.18
N ARG A 206 -23.60 11.22 0.77
CA ARG A 206 -23.45 12.66 0.57
C ARG A 206 -23.08 12.99 -0.88
N GLU A 207 -23.92 13.79 -1.51
CA GLU A 207 -23.73 14.31 -2.88
C GLU A 207 -22.60 15.33 -3.00
#